data_AF-A0AAV2E9C2-F1
#
_entry.id   AF-A0AAV2E9C2-F1
#
_cell.length_a   1.000
_cell.length_b   1.000
_cell.length_c   1.000
_cell.angle_alpha   90.00
_cell.angle_beta   90.00
_cell.angle_gamma   90.00
#
_symmetry.space_group_name_H-M   'P 1'
#
loop_
_entity.id
_entity.type
_entity.pdbx_description
1 polymer ?
#
loop_
_entity_poly.entity_id
_entity_poly.type
_entity_poly.pdbx_seq_one_letter_code
_entity_poly.pdbx_strand_id
1 'polypeptide(L)'
;MLGKVPLPPVVSNGKSSNQISNQISNPIKIVKRDVSSLRIKLMAGCIPEKILTAFQSVLDENQTEEAAMDKSSAAVSHLGKIREDIESTSIAGNQPGPALVDELQVQENVLQQCAGQLDTAEKLHTMLITQLKEALKEQESKLDIVQSQLQVRIPVFSP
;
A
#
# COMPACT_ATOMS: atom_id res chain seq x y z
N MET A 1 71.43 18.63 9.95
CA MET A 1 71.69 17.98 11.25
C MET A 1 70.42 18.08 12.10
N LEU A 2 70.16 17.09 12.97
CA LEU A 2 68.88 16.84 13.69
C LEU A 2 67.70 16.48 12.75
N GLY A 3 66.87 15.47 12.98
CA GLY A 3 67.12 14.20 13.68
C GLY A 3 66.27 13.88 14.93
N LYS A 4 65.09 13.24 14.79
CA LYS A 4 64.50 12.31 15.78
C LYS A 4 63.37 11.43 15.21
N VAL A 5 63.07 10.32 15.91
CA VAL A 5 62.23 9.13 15.59
C VAL A 5 61.76 8.58 16.99
N PRO A 6 60.56 7.98 17.27
CA PRO A 6 59.99 6.81 16.57
C PRO A 6 58.44 6.47 16.62
N LEU A 7 58.04 5.47 15.80
CA LEU A 7 56.98 4.44 15.99
C LEU A 7 55.44 4.77 15.96
N PRO A 8 54.55 3.75 15.74
CA PRO A 8 53.14 3.90 15.34
C PRO A 8 52.10 3.44 16.40
N PRO A 9 50.79 3.50 16.09
CA PRO A 9 50.03 2.28 15.76
C PRO A 9 49.20 2.45 14.45
N VAL A 10 48.32 1.57 13.94
CA VAL A 10 47.54 0.40 14.46
C VAL A 10 47.47 -0.70 13.36
N VAL A 11 47.11 -1.94 13.70
CA VAL A 11 46.83 -3.06 12.76
C VAL A 11 45.32 -3.34 12.66
N SER A 12 44.82 -3.70 11.46
CA SER A 12 43.68 -4.62 11.34
C SER A 12 43.73 -5.44 10.04
N ASN A 13 43.60 -6.76 10.15
CA ASN A 13 43.57 -7.69 9.03
C ASN A 13 42.15 -7.84 8.46
N GLY A 14 42.03 -8.06 7.14
CA GLY A 14 40.72 -8.20 6.47
C GLY A 14 40.67 -9.12 5.24
N LYS A 15 41.73 -9.89 4.94
CA LYS A 15 41.70 -10.88 3.85
C LYS A 15 41.09 -12.21 4.33
N SER A 16 39.76 -12.34 4.27
CA SER A 16 39.10 -13.61 3.94
C SER A 16 37.60 -13.42 3.68
N SER A 17 37.17 -13.68 2.45
CA SER A 17 35.85 -14.25 2.17
C SER A 17 35.94 -14.95 0.82
N ASN A 18 35.78 -16.28 0.84
CA ASN A 18 35.93 -17.10 -0.36
C ASN A 18 34.74 -16.94 -1.31
N GLN A 19 34.98 -17.19 -2.60
CA GLN A 19 33.92 -17.26 -3.59
C GLN A 19 32.97 -18.42 -3.28
N ILE A 20 31.76 -18.12 -2.82
CA ILE A 20 30.59 -18.99 -3.02
C ILE A 20 29.51 -18.12 -3.67
N SER A 21 29.39 -18.23 -4.98
CA SER A 21 28.44 -17.46 -5.77
C SER A 21 27.04 -18.07 -5.67
N ASN A 22 26.29 -17.65 -4.66
CA ASN A 22 24.83 -17.80 -4.62
C ASN A 22 24.21 -16.43 -4.83
N GLN A 23 23.58 -16.21 -5.99
CA GLN A 23 23.00 -14.92 -6.38
C GLN A 23 21.70 -14.59 -5.63
N ILE A 24 21.79 -14.34 -4.32
CA ILE A 24 20.77 -13.59 -3.59
C ILE A 24 20.95 -12.11 -3.96
N SER A 25 20.35 -11.72 -5.09
CA SER A 25 20.34 -10.32 -5.55
C SER A 25 19.45 -9.49 -4.63
N ASN A 26 20.01 -9.00 -3.52
CA ASN A 26 19.31 -8.17 -2.54
C ASN A 26 18.68 -6.94 -3.24
N PRO A 27 17.33 -6.85 -3.33
CA PRO A 27 16.65 -5.79 -4.06
C PRO A 27 16.57 -4.47 -3.28
N ILE A 28 17.15 -4.45 -2.08
CA ILE A 28 17.07 -3.40 -1.08
C ILE A 28 18.50 -3.01 -0.71
N LYS A 29 18.90 -1.75 -0.98
CA LYS A 29 20.15 -1.17 -0.46
C LYS A 29 19.82 -0.04 0.52
N ILE A 30 19.96 -0.33 1.82
CA ILE A 30 19.78 0.63 2.92
C ILE A 30 21.06 1.46 3.05
N VAL A 31 20.95 2.78 2.90
CA VAL A 31 22.04 3.72 3.16
C VAL A 31 21.87 4.34 4.54
N LYS A 32 22.87 4.19 5.41
CA LYS A 32 22.78 4.55 6.83
C LYS A 32 22.94 6.06 7.07
N ARG A 33 21.83 6.80 7.22
CA ARG A 33 21.82 8.09 7.94
C ARG A 33 20.42 8.57 8.35
N ASP A 34 20.42 9.27 9.49
CA ASP A 34 19.37 10.10 10.10
C ASP A 34 17.94 9.56 10.31
N VAL A 35 17.35 10.00 11.42
CA VAL A 35 16.11 9.44 11.99
C VAL A 35 14.87 9.75 11.14
N SER A 36 14.98 10.72 10.22
CA SER A 36 13.89 11.25 9.41
C SER A 36 13.89 10.85 7.92
N SER A 37 14.86 10.07 7.43
CA SER A 37 14.90 9.72 5.99
C SER A 37 15.61 8.40 5.65
N LEU A 38 14.92 7.28 5.85
CA LEU A 38 15.34 5.97 5.33
C LEU A 38 15.20 5.91 3.80
N ARG A 39 16.17 6.47 3.07
CA ARG A 39 16.28 6.35 1.60
C ARG A 39 16.69 4.92 1.20
N ILE A 40 15.73 4.01 1.23
CA ILE A 40 15.86 2.67 0.66
C ILE A 40 15.94 2.79 -0.86
N LYS A 41 17.03 2.31 -1.47
CA LYS A 41 17.09 2.13 -2.93
C LYS A 41 16.54 0.75 -3.29
N LEU A 42 15.45 0.76 -4.06
CA LEU A 42 14.81 -0.41 -4.64
C LEU A 42 15.18 -0.55 -6.12
N MET A 43 15.10 -1.77 -6.66
CA MET A 43 15.16 -2.00 -8.11
C MET A 43 13.77 -1.78 -8.72
N ALA A 44 13.68 -1.00 -9.79
CA ALA A 44 12.40 -0.71 -10.45
C ALA A 44 11.69 -2.00 -10.90
N GLY A 45 10.38 -2.08 -10.67
CA GLY A 45 9.55 -3.25 -10.94
C GLY A 45 9.68 -4.40 -9.93
N CYS A 46 10.49 -4.28 -8.87
CA CYS A 46 10.55 -5.30 -7.82
C CYS A 46 9.31 -5.22 -6.90
N ILE A 47 8.89 -6.34 -6.33
CA ILE A 47 7.69 -6.42 -5.47
C ILE A 47 7.69 -5.37 -4.34
N PRO A 48 8.79 -5.17 -3.56
CA PRO A 48 8.86 -4.07 -2.59
C PRO A 48 8.64 -2.66 -3.14
N GLU A 49 9.00 -2.39 -4.40
CA GLU A 49 8.78 -1.10 -5.04
C GLU A 49 7.31 -0.95 -5.45
N LYS A 50 6.75 -1.97 -6.11
CA LYS A 50 5.33 -1.98 -6.50
C LYS A 50 4.39 -1.82 -5.29
N ILE A 51 4.70 -2.45 -4.15
CA ILE A 51 3.93 -2.25 -2.90
C ILE A 51 4.01 -0.80 -2.45
N LEU A 52 5.21 -0.22 -2.36
CA LEU A 52 5.41 1.15 -1.90
C LEU A 52 4.69 2.14 -2.81
N THR A 53 4.79 1.98 -4.13
CA THR A 53 4.12 2.80 -5.14
C THR A 53 2.59 2.68 -5.02
N ALA A 54 2.04 1.46 -4.93
CA ALA A 54 0.59 1.26 -4.77
C ALA A 54 0.06 1.77 -3.42
N PHE A 55 0.83 1.62 -2.34
CA PHE A 55 0.47 2.12 -1.00
C PHE A 55 0.46 3.65 -0.97
N GLN A 56 1.43 4.30 -1.63
CA GLN A 56 1.45 5.76 -1.76
C GLN A 56 0.21 6.25 -2.53
N SER A 57 -0.18 5.61 -3.63
CA SER A 57 -1.39 6.00 -4.37
C SER A 57 -2.67 5.88 -3.52
N VAL A 58 -2.78 4.86 -2.66
CA VAL A 58 -3.90 4.76 -1.70
C VAL A 58 -3.86 5.90 -0.68
N LEU A 59 -2.68 6.26 -0.13
CA LEU A 59 -2.55 7.41 0.78
C LEU A 59 -2.89 8.75 0.11
N ASP A 60 -2.51 8.93 -1.16
CA ASP A 60 -2.75 10.16 -1.92
C ASP A 60 -4.25 10.37 -2.19
N GLU A 61 -5.00 9.29 -2.46
CA GLU A 61 -6.44 9.33 -2.78
C GLU A 61 -7.36 9.22 -1.55
N ASN A 62 -6.85 8.81 -0.38
CA ASN A 62 -7.65 8.53 0.84
C ASN A 62 -8.59 9.67 1.23
N GLN A 63 -8.17 10.94 1.10
CA GLN A 63 -9.03 12.09 1.44
C GLN A 63 -10.15 12.29 0.42
N THR A 64 -9.92 11.93 -0.85
CA THR A 64 -10.95 11.93 -1.89
C THR A 64 -11.96 10.81 -1.67
N GLU A 65 -11.49 9.62 -1.30
CA GLU A 65 -12.31 8.44 -0.96
C GLU A 65 -13.24 8.75 0.22
N GLU A 66 -12.69 9.22 1.35
CA GLU A 66 -13.45 9.61 2.54
C GLU A 66 -14.51 10.68 2.21
N ALA A 67 -14.11 11.74 1.50
CA ALA A 67 -15.02 12.80 1.06
C ALA A 67 -16.05 12.35 0.01
N ALA A 68 -15.83 11.26 -0.71
CA ALA A 68 -16.80 10.66 -1.63
C ALA A 68 -17.80 9.76 -0.88
N MET A 69 -17.35 8.99 0.12
CA MET A 69 -18.23 8.23 1.01
C MET A 69 -19.18 9.16 1.79
N ASP A 70 -18.67 10.24 2.38
CA ASP A 70 -19.48 11.20 3.14
C ASP A 70 -20.57 11.86 2.27
N LYS A 71 -20.19 12.34 1.07
CA LYS A 71 -21.15 12.90 0.11
C LYS A 71 -22.18 11.88 -0.35
N SER A 72 -21.75 10.64 -0.61
CA SER A 72 -22.67 9.56 -1.01
C SER A 72 -23.66 9.23 0.12
N SER A 73 -23.18 9.15 1.36
CA SER A 73 -24.00 8.93 2.55
C SER A 73 -25.02 10.06 2.77
N ALA A 74 -24.58 11.32 2.62
CA ALA A 74 -25.44 12.48 2.67
C ALA A 74 -26.49 12.48 1.55
N ALA A 75 -26.10 12.23 0.30
CA ALA A 75 -27.02 12.23 -0.85
C ALA A 75 -28.07 11.10 -0.77
N VAL A 76 -27.68 9.89 -0.34
CA VAL A 76 -28.63 8.80 -0.02
C VAL A 76 -29.59 9.23 1.10
N SER A 77 -29.09 9.91 2.13
CA SER A 77 -29.92 10.43 3.23
C SER A 77 -30.88 11.56 2.80
N HIS A 78 -30.53 12.33 1.76
CA HIS A 78 -31.43 13.30 1.13
C HIS A 78 -32.48 12.63 0.24
N LEU A 79 -32.10 11.65 -0.58
CA LEU A 79 -33.04 10.85 -1.38
C LEU A 79 -34.09 10.14 -0.52
N GLY A 80 -33.74 9.71 0.70
CA GLY A 80 -34.68 9.19 1.68
C GLY A 80 -35.81 10.17 2.01
N LYS A 81 -35.47 11.44 2.28
CA LYS A 81 -36.45 12.51 2.59
C LYS A 81 -37.28 12.87 1.36
N ILE A 82 -36.64 13.04 0.20
CA ILE A 82 -37.33 13.33 -1.08
C ILE A 82 -38.36 12.23 -1.38
N ARG A 83 -38.04 10.96 -1.09
CA ARG A 83 -38.97 9.83 -1.20
C ARG A 83 -40.14 9.94 -0.22
N GLU A 84 -39.90 10.32 1.04
CA GLU A 84 -40.94 10.55 2.06
C GLU A 84 -41.85 11.73 1.71
N ASP A 85 -41.32 12.81 1.13
CA ASP A 85 -42.07 13.97 0.64
C ASP A 85 -42.91 13.63 -0.59
N ILE A 86 -42.39 12.81 -1.53
CA ILE A 86 -43.15 12.28 -2.67
C ILE A 86 -44.29 11.36 -2.21
N GLU A 87 -44.03 10.48 -1.23
CA GLU A 87 -45.05 9.61 -0.65
C GLU A 87 -46.14 10.44 0.07
N SER A 88 -45.75 11.43 0.86
CA SER A 88 -46.66 12.34 1.57
C SER A 88 -47.50 13.21 0.63
N THR A 89 -46.91 13.78 -0.42
CA THR A 89 -47.65 14.57 -1.42
C THR A 89 -48.61 13.71 -2.25
N SER A 90 -48.22 12.47 -2.57
CA SER A 90 -49.11 11.50 -3.23
C SER A 90 -50.29 11.07 -2.34
N ILE A 91 -50.08 10.88 -1.03
CA ILE A 91 -51.16 10.58 -0.07
C ILE A 91 -52.14 11.77 0.03
N ALA A 92 -51.65 13.00 -0.07
CA ALA A 92 -52.48 14.20 -0.16
C ALA A 92 -53.19 14.40 -1.52
N GLY A 93 -53.04 13.47 -2.47
CA GLY A 93 -53.64 13.54 -3.81
C GLY A 93 -52.98 14.56 -4.75
N ASN A 94 -51.84 15.14 -4.35
CA ASN A 94 -51.10 16.10 -5.15
C ASN A 94 -50.04 15.40 -6.03
N GLN A 95 -49.39 16.16 -6.91
CA GLN A 95 -48.22 15.71 -7.65
C GLN A 95 -46.95 16.35 -7.08
N PRO A 96 -45.79 15.67 -7.15
CA PRO A 96 -44.52 16.27 -6.75
C PRO A 96 -44.26 17.59 -7.48
N GLY A 97 -43.89 18.63 -6.74
CA GLY A 97 -43.53 19.93 -7.33
C GLY A 97 -42.20 19.86 -8.09
N PRO A 98 -41.97 20.74 -9.08
CA PRO A 98 -40.75 20.72 -9.90
C PRO A 98 -39.46 20.83 -9.05
N ALA A 99 -39.49 21.58 -7.95
CA ALA A 99 -38.35 21.69 -7.03
C ALA A 99 -37.90 20.34 -6.41
N LEU A 100 -38.81 19.37 -6.21
CA LEU A 100 -38.43 18.01 -5.76
C LEU A 100 -37.76 17.21 -6.87
N VAL A 101 -38.12 17.45 -8.13
CA VAL A 101 -37.48 16.85 -9.30
C VAL A 101 -36.09 17.45 -9.51
N ASP A 102 -35.96 18.77 -9.34
CA ASP A 102 -34.67 19.48 -9.38
C ASP A 102 -33.74 18.98 -8.25
N GLU A 103 -34.23 18.83 -7.01
CA GLU A 103 -33.40 18.31 -5.91
C GLU A 103 -33.00 16.85 -6.13
N LEU A 104 -33.92 15.99 -6.60
CA LEU A 104 -33.61 14.60 -6.96
C LEU A 104 -32.50 14.55 -8.02
N GLN A 105 -32.60 15.38 -9.06
CA GLN A 105 -31.59 15.47 -10.11
C GLN A 105 -30.23 15.94 -9.57
N VAL A 106 -30.20 16.84 -8.59
CA VAL A 106 -28.96 17.24 -7.89
C VAL A 106 -28.37 16.06 -7.12
N GLN A 107 -29.16 15.29 -6.36
CA GLN A 107 -28.65 14.13 -5.62
C GLN A 107 -28.13 13.02 -6.55
N GLU A 108 -28.80 12.77 -7.69
CA GLU A 108 -28.32 11.83 -8.72
C GLU A 108 -26.94 12.24 -9.26
N ASN A 109 -26.76 13.51 -9.62
CA ASN A 109 -25.47 14.03 -10.10
C ASN A 109 -24.35 13.89 -9.04
N VAL A 110 -24.66 14.16 -7.76
CA VAL A 110 -23.70 13.96 -6.65
C VAL A 110 -23.33 12.49 -6.51
N LEU A 111 -24.29 11.57 -6.56
CA LEU A 111 -24.04 10.13 -6.44
C LEU A 111 -23.23 9.59 -7.64
N GLN A 112 -23.52 10.05 -8.86
CA GLN A 112 -22.76 9.69 -10.04
C GLN A 112 -21.30 10.18 -9.97
N GLN A 113 -21.07 11.39 -9.43
CA GLN A 113 -19.71 11.86 -9.14
C GLN A 113 -19.02 10.98 -8.10
N CYS A 114 -19.68 10.69 -6.97
CA CYS A 114 -19.10 9.88 -5.90
C CYS A 114 -18.76 8.46 -6.39
N ALA A 115 -19.62 7.85 -7.21
CA ALA A 115 -19.38 6.53 -7.79
C ALA A 115 -18.08 6.47 -8.63
N GLY A 116 -17.78 7.51 -9.42
CA GLY A 116 -16.52 7.58 -10.18
C GLY A 116 -15.26 7.76 -9.32
N GLN A 117 -15.39 8.43 -8.17
CA GLN A 117 -14.31 8.56 -7.18
C GLN A 117 -14.08 7.23 -6.45
N LEU A 118 -15.15 6.55 -6.05
CA LEU A 118 -15.08 5.26 -5.36
C LEU A 118 -14.59 4.12 -6.27
N ASP A 119 -14.96 4.10 -7.55
CA ASP A 119 -14.38 3.20 -8.57
C ASP A 119 -12.86 3.41 -8.75
N THR A 120 -12.38 4.65 -8.61
CA THR A 120 -10.95 4.95 -8.62
C THR A 120 -10.26 4.41 -7.36
N ALA A 121 -10.84 4.63 -6.18
CA ALA A 121 -10.33 4.10 -4.92
C ALA A 121 -10.32 2.55 -4.91
N GLU A 122 -11.38 1.89 -5.38
CA GLU A 122 -11.47 0.42 -5.47
C GLU A 122 -10.32 -0.16 -6.30
N LYS A 123 -9.94 0.49 -7.41
CA LYS A 123 -8.80 0.09 -8.26
C LYS A 123 -7.46 0.22 -7.53
N LEU A 124 -7.27 1.28 -6.74
CA LEU A 124 -6.05 1.49 -5.96
C LEU A 124 -5.93 0.47 -4.81
N HIS A 125 -6.99 0.24 -4.05
CA HIS A 125 -7.05 -0.82 -3.03
C HIS A 125 -6.82 -2.21 -3.64
N THR A 126 -7.47 -2.52 -4.77
CA THR A 126 -7.28 -3.79 -5.49
C THR A 126 -5.85 -3.98 -5.98
N MET A 127 -5.22 -2.93 -6.49
CA MET A 127 -3.80 -2.94 -6.88
C MET A 127 -2.90 -3.26 -5.67
N LEU A 128 -3.06 -2.53 -4.56
CA LEU A 128 -2.30 -2.73 -3.34
C LEU A 128 -2.48 -4.14 -2.76
N ILE A 129 -3.73 -4.61 -2.65
CA ILE A 129 -4.07 -5.97 -2.18
C ILE A 129 -3.42 -7.04 -3.08
N THR A 130 -3.34 -6.81 -4.39
CA THR A 130 -2.67 -7.72 -5.33
C THR A 130 -1.16 -7.78 -5.07
N GLN A 131 -0.50 -6.62 -4.91
CA GLN A 131 0.94 -6.57 -4.63
C GLN A 131 1.29 -7.19 -3.26
N LEU A 132 0.45 -7.00 -2.24
CA LEU A 132 0.62 -7.63 -0.93
C LEU A 132 0.45 -9.15 -0.99
N LYS A 133 -0.51 -9.67 -1.80
CA LYS A 133 -0.70 -11.12 -2.01
C LYS A 133 0.46 -11.76 -2.79
N GLU A 134 0.98 -11.09 -3.83
CA GLU A 134 2.19 -11.54 -4.53
C GLU A 134 3.39 -11.63 -3.57
N ALA A 135 3.58 -10.62 -2.72
CA ALA A 135 4.67 -10.56 -1.75
C ALA A 135 4.58 -11.64 -0.66
N LEU A 136 3.39 -11.86 -0.10
CA LEU A 136 3.16 -12.91 0.89
C LEU A 136 3.54 -14.28 0.33
N LYS A 137 3.03 -14.62 -0.86
CA LYS A 137 3.34 -15.89 -1.54
C LYS A 137 4.83 -16.06 -1.85
N GLU A 138 5.53 -14.98 -2.20
CA GLU A 138 6.97 -15.02 -2.43
C GLU A 138 7.75 -15.33 -1.13
N GLN A 139 7.32 -14.80 0.02
CA GLN A 139 7.95 -15.04 1.31
C GLN A 139 7.60 -16.41 1.90
N GLU A 140 6.37 -16.89 1.71
CA GLU A 140 5.95 -18.26 2.07
C GLU A 140 6.81 -19.31 1.36
N SER A 141 7.02 -19.15 0.05
CA SER A 141 7.91 -20.03 -0.73
C SER A 141 9.37 -19.97 -0.28
N LYS A 142 9.88 -18.78 0.09
CA LYS A 142 11.23 -18.64 0.67
C LYS A 142 11.36 -19.31 2.04
N LEU A 143 10.31 -19.23 2.87
CA LEU A 143 10.27 -19.85 4.20
C LEU A 143 10.29 -21.37 4.10
N ASP A 144 9.48 -21.97 3.21
CA ASP A 144 9.47 -23.41 2.94
C ASP A 144 10.85 -23.94 2.49
N ILE A 145 11.52 -23.21 1.59
CA ILE A 145 12.89 -23.54 1.15
C ILE A 145 13.88 -23.50 2.33
N VAL A 146 13.79 -22.49 3.21
CA VAL A 146 14.64 -22.38 4.40
C VAL A 146 14.36 -23.50 5.40
N GLN A 147 13.09 -23.83 5.65
CA GLN A 147 12.70 -24.94 6.55
C GLN A 147 13.19 -26.29 6.01
N SER A 148 13.01 -26.54 4.72
CA SER A 148 13.52 -27.75 4.03
C SER A 148 15.04 -27.88 4.15
N GLN A 149 15.80 -26.79 3.93
CA GLN A 149 17.25 -26.79 4.08
C GLN A 149 17.71 -27.02 5.54
N LEU A 150 16.95 -26.54 6.53
CA LEU A 150 17.25 -26.78 7.94
C LEU A 150 17.01 -28.24 8.33
N GLN A 151 15.92 -28.86 7.86
CA GLN A 151 15.65 -30.28 8.10
C GLN A 151 16.75 -31.18 7.51
N VAL A 152 17.14 -30.97 6.24
CA VAL A 152 18.22 -31.73 5.58
C VAL A 152 19.59 -31.49 6.24
N ARG A 153 19.81 -30.35 6.90
CA ARG A 153 21.06 -30.04 7.60
C ARG A 153 21.18 -30.70 8.98
N ILE A 154 20.09 -31.21 9.58
CA ILE A 154 20.14 -31.97 10.82
C ILE A 154 20.45 -33.44 10.46
N PRO A 155 21.68 -33.95 10.62
CA PRO A 155 21.93 -35.36 10.38
C PRO A 155 21.25 -36.16 11.49
N VAL A 156 20.35 -37.07 11.11
CA VAL A 156 19.76 -38.04 12.04
C VAL A 156 20.80 -39.11 12.36
N PHE A 157 21.74 -38.76 13.24
CA PHE A 157 22.58 -39.72 13.95
C PHE A 157 21.72 -40.41 15.02
N SER A 158 20.92 -41.38 14.59
CA SER A 158 20.40 -42.40 15.50
C SER A 158 21.55 -43.33 15.94
N PRO A 159 21.63 -43.68 17.24
CA PRO A 159 22.56 -44.69 17.75
C PRO A 159 22.10 -46.12 17.43
#